data_AF-A0A974H785-F1
#
_entry.id   AF-A0A974H785-F1
#
_cell.length_a   1.000
_cell.length_b   1.000
_cell.length_c   1.000
_cell.angle_alpha   90.00
_cell.angle_beta   90.00
_cell.angle_gamma   90.00
#
_symmetry.space_group_name_H-M   'P 1'
#
loop_
_entity.id
_entity.type
_entity.pdbx_description
1 polymer ?
#
loop_
_entity_poly.entity_id
_entity_poly.type
_entity_poly.pdbx_seq_one_letter_code
_entity_poly.pdbx_strand_id
1 'polypeptide(L)'
;MAACTFTALLRTAFPRFGAASLQSSLCVGPVSYPEARGRCYSSAPAAHQLQETSTADFTQKLLMNPLKHPDFFNVKELFSLRELFDARVHLGHKKGCRHRYV
;
A
#
# COMPACT_ATOMS: atom_id res chain seq x y z
N MET A 1 43.86 28.75 23.59
CA MET A 1 42.44 29.16 23.59
C MET A 1 42.27 30.11 22.41
N ALA A 2 41.39 29.94 21.44
CA ALA A 2 40.15 29.17 21.35
C ALA A 2 39.92 28.78 19.88
N ALA A 3 39.23 27.64 19.69
CA ALA A 3 38.73 27.18 18.40
C ALA A 3 37.54 28.02 17.92
N CYS A 4 37.06 27.72 16.71
CA CYS A 4 35.93 28.34 15.97
C CYS A 4 36.38 29.62 15.23
N THR A 5 36.40 29.67 13.89
CA THR A 5 35.19 29.69 13.06
C THR A 5 35.52 29.40 11.57
N PHE A 6 35.97 28.19 11.24
CA PHE A 6 36.14 27.76 9.83
C PHE A 6 34.91 26.99 9.34
N THR A 7 33.71 27.56 9.42
CA THR A 7 32.48 26.93 8.88
C THR A 7 31.43 27.98 8.55
N ALA A 8 31.75 28.89 7.63
CA ALA A 8 30.78 29.85 7.09
C ALA A 8 30.71 29.80 5.55
N LEU A 9 30.76 28.59 4.96
CA LEU A 9 30.78 28.43 3.50
C LEU A 9 29.81 27.38 2.91
N LEU A 10 28.86 26.81 3.66
CA LEU A 10 28.01 25.73 3.14
C LEU A 10 26.54 25.81 3.63
N ARG A 11 25.82 26.90 3.31
CA ARG A 11 24.37 26.94 3.57
C ARG A 11 23.51 27.72 2.57
N THR A 12 23.89 27.74 1.29
CA THR A 12 23.12 28.36 0.20
C THR A 12 22.43 27.36 -0.74
N ALA A 13 22.29 26.08 -0.37
CA ALA A 13 21.80 25.05 -1.29
C ALA A 13 20.51 24.30 -0.86
N PHE A 14 19.83 24.65 0.24
CA PHE A 14 18.54 24.02 0.60
C PHE A 14 17.63 24.93 1.45
N PRO A 15 16.56 25.53 0.89
CA PRO A 15 15.44 25.99 1.69
C PRO A 15 14.24 25.07 1.45
N ARG A 16 14.16 23.99 2.22
CA ARG A 16 12.89 23.32 2.48
C ARG A 16 12.86 22.89 3.94
N PHE A 17 11.69 23.06 4.54
CA PHE A 17 11.22 22.65 5.87
C PHE A 17 11.21 23.73 6.96
N GLY A 18 9.99 24.16 7.30
CA GLY A 18 9.57 24.23 8.70
C GLY A 18 9.03 25.57 9.17
N ALA A 19 7.77 25.88 8.91
CA ALA A 19 7.00 26.84 9.72
C ALA A 19 5.49 26.61 9.58
N ALA A 20 4.88 25.95 10.57
CA ALA A 20 3.48 26.11 10.98
C ALA A 20 3.34 25.38 12.34
N SER A 21 3.55 26.10 13.43
CA SER A 21 2.48 26.63 14.30
C SER A 21 1.90 25.56 15.23
N LEU A 22 2.49 25.49 16.43
CA LEU A 22 1.88 24.91 17.61
C LEU A 22 0.79 25.86 18.10
N GLN A 23 -0.47 25.42 18.07
CA GLN A 23 -1.50 25.78 19.07
C GLN A 23 -2.77 24.97 18.81
N SER A 24 -2.96 23.90 19.57
CA SER A 24 -4.26 23.24 19.72
C SER A 24 -4.55 23.11 21.21
N SER A 25 -5.37 24.05 21.68
CA SER A 25 -5.93 24.09 23.03
C SER A 25 -7.06 23.05 23.13
N LEU A 26 -6.97 22.15 24.11
CA LEU A 26 -8.01 21.17 24.42
C LEU A 26 -9.11 21.85 25.25
N CYS A 27 -10.32 21.93 24.71
CA CYS A 27 -11.53 22.12 25.51
C CYS A 27 -12.58 21.08 25.11
N VAL A 28 -12.69 20.03 25.93
CA VAL A 28 -13.76 19.01 25.84
C VAL A 28 -14.88 19.45 26.75
N GLY A 29 -16.03 19.83 26.18
CA GLY A 29 -17.29 20.00 26.90
C GLY A 29 -18.12 18.71 26.91
N PRO A 30 -18.94 18.44 27.94
CA PRO A 30 -19.78 17.24 27.98
C PRO A 30 -20.99 17.39 27.03
N VAL A 31 -21.16 16.42 26.13
CA VAL A 31 -22.34 16.32 25.26
C VAL A 31 -23.38 15.44 25.95
N SER A 32 -24.57 16.00 26.20
CA SER A 32 -25.77 15.27 26.62
C SER A 32 -26.25 14.34 25.51
N TYR A 33 -26.44 13.07 25.82
CA TYR A 33 -26.96 12.06 24.89
C TYR A 33 -28.50 11.97 25.00
N PRO A 34 -29.24 11.91 23.89
CA PRO A 34 -30.69 11.74 23.94
C PRO A 34 -31.12 10.28 24.23
N GLU A 35 -31.99 10.21 25.24
CA GLU A 35 -33.05 9.27 25.60
C GLU A 35 -33.26 7.97 24.78
N ALA A 36 -33.27 6.86 25.51
CA ALA A 36 -33.46 5.50 25.00
C ALA A 36 -34.90 5.24 24.56
N ARG A 37 -35.13 5.16 23.24
CA ARG A 37 -36.34 4.55 22.68
C ARG A 37 -36.12 3.06 22.43
N GLY A 38 -36.96 2.23 23.08
CA GLY A 38 -36.91 0.78 23.05
C GLY A 38 -36.92 0.20 21.63
N ARG A 39 -35.98 -0.71 21.37
CA ARG A 39 -35.92 -1.53 20.16
C ARG A 39 -36.50 -2.90 20.47
N CYS A 40 -37.65 -3.22 19.88
CA CYS A 40 -38.17 -4.59 19.84
C CYS A 40 -37.36 -5.38 18.81
N TYR A 41 -36.69 -6.46 19.23
CA TYR A 41 -35.96 -7.37 18.35
C TYR A 41 -36.88 -8.52 17.92
N SER A 42 -37.50 -8.43 16.74
CA SER A 42 -38.29 -9.51 16.16
C SER A 42 -37.43 -10.34 15.20
N SER A 43 -37.45 -11.67 15.44
CA SER A 43 -36.77 -12.80 14.78
C SER A 43 -35.84 -12.54 13.59
N ALA A 44 -34.55 -12.85 13.79
CA ALA A 44 -33.63 -13.09 12.68
C ALA A 44 -34.05 -14.34 11.88
N PRO A 45 -33.98 -14.32 10.53
CA PRO A 45 -34.23 -15.51 9.72
C PRO A 45 -33.20 -16.59 10.07
N ALA A 46 -33.66 -17.85 10.12
CA ALA A 46 -32.80 -19.01 10.34
C ALA A 46 -31.69 -19.03 9.28
N ALA A 47 -30.45 -19.18 9.73
CA ALA A 47 -29.29 -19.27 8.85
C ALA A 47 -29.52 -20.42 7.86
N HIS A 48 -29.56 -20.11 6.57
CA HIS A 48 -29.43 -21.11 5.52
C HIS A 48 -28.12 -21.87 5.78
N GLN A 49 -28.21 -23.18 6.04
CA GLN A 49 -27.03 -24.02 6.21
C GLN A 49 -26.15 -23.87 4.95
N LEU A 50 -24.98 -23.28 5.13
CA LEU A 50 -23.92 -23.28 4.13
C LEU A 50 -23.51 -24.74 3.94
N GLN A 51 -23.76 -25.24 2.74
CA GLN A 51 -23.36 -26.56 2.29
C GLN A 51 -21.86 -26.73 2.57
N GLU A 52 -21.47 -27.73 3.36
CA GLU A 52 -20.06 -28.09 3.61
C GLU A 52 -19.43 -28.48 2.27
N THR A 53 -18.79 -27.51 1.61
CA THR A 53 -17.97 -27.82 0.43
C THR A 53 -16.80 -28.66 0.90
N SER A 54 -16.67 -29.87 0.37
CA SER A 54 -15.60 -30.79 0.74
C SER A 54 -14.24 -30.09 0.55
N THR A 55 -13.26 -30.44 1.38
CA THR A 55 -11.90 -29.88 1.28
C THR A 55 -11.31 -30.11 -0.11
N ALA A 56 -11.65 -31.24 -0.74
CA ALA A 56 -11.26 -31.56 -2.11
C ALA A 56 -11.82 -30.55 -3.13
N ASP A 57 -13.10 -30.16 -3.01
CA ASP A 57 -13.70 -29.16 -3.90
C ASP A 57 -13.06 -27.78 -3.73
N PHE A 58 -12.69 -27.43 -2.50
CA PHE A 58 -11.97 -26.20 -2.20
C PHE A 58 -10.57 -26.20 -2.83
N THR A 59 -9.81 -27.28 -2.66
CA THR A 59 -8.48 -27.46 -3.29
C THR A 59 -8.58 -27.38 -4.81
N GLN A 60 -9.58 -28.04 -5.41
CA GLN A 60 -9.80 -28.00 -6.86
C GLN A 60 -10.11 -26.58 -7.34
N LYS A 61 -11.00 -25.86 -6.66
CA LYS A 61 -11.42 -24.52 -7.08
C LYS A 61 -10.35 -23.45 -6.85
N LEU A 62 -9.64 -23.51 -5.72
CA LEU A 62 -8.69 -22.47 -5.34
C LEU A 62 -7.28 -22.72 -5.91
N LEU A 63 -6.79 -23.96 -5.85
CA LEU A 63 -5.40 -24.26 -6.20
C LEU A 63 -5.27 -24.80 -7.62
N MET A 64 -6.19 -25.66 -8.06
CA MET A 64 -6.05 -26.31 -9.37
C MET A 64 -6.55 -25.44 -10.52
N ASN A 65 -7.59 -24.62 -10.32
CA ASN A 65 -8.10 -23.77 -11.39
C ASN A 65 -7.11 -22.71 -11.90
N PRO A 66 -6.36 -21.96 -11.06
CA PRO A 66 -5.41 -20.97 -11.55
C PRO A 66 -4.34 -21.57 -12.48
N LEU A 67 -3.91 -22.80 -12.23
CA LEU A 67 -2.88 -23.50 -13.02
C LEU A 67 -3.35 -23.91 -14.42
N LYS A 68 -4.67 -23.91 -14.68
CA LYS A 68 -5.24 -24.23 -16.01
C LYS A 68 -5.17 -23.07 -16.99
N HIS A 69 -4.89 -21.86 -16.50
CA HIS A 69 -4.89 -20.64 -17.31
C HIS A 69 -3.45 -20.12 -17.46
N PRO A 70 -3.01 -19.78 -18.68
CA PRO A 70 -1.63 -19.32 -18.92
C PRO A 70 -1.33 -17.96 -18.26
N ASP A 71 -2.37 -17.15 -18.06
CA ASP A 71 -2.27 -15.84 -17.40
C ASP A 71 -3.52 -15.59 -16.55
N PHE A 72 -3.67 -16.36 -15.47
CA PHE A 72 -4.85 -16.32 -14.61
C PHE A 72 -5.09 -14.95 -13.96
N PHE A 73 -4.00 -14.27 -13.58
CA PHE A 73 -4.04 -12.97 -12.91
C PHE A 73 -3.95 -11.79 -13.88
N ASN A 74 -3.91 -12.06 -15.19
CA ASN A 74 -3.81 -11.07 -16.25
C ASN A 74 -2.60 -10.11 -16.08
N VAL A 75 -1.46 -10.62 -15.60
CA VAL A 75 -0.31 -9.77 -15.22
C VAL A 75 0.30 -9.02 -16.41
N LYS A 76 0.05 -9.49 -17.63
CA LYS A 76 0.49 -8.83 -18.87
C LYS A 76 -0.11 -7.44 -19.08
N GLU A 77 -1.20 -7.10 -18.41
CA GLU A 77 -1.84 -5.78 -18.55
C GLU A 77 -1.19 -4.71 -17.68
N LEU A 78 -0.37 -5.10 -16.70
CA LEU A 78 0.25 -4.19 -15.74
C LEU A 78 1.36 -3.32 -16.34
N PHE A 79 1.95 -3.75 -17.47
CA PHE A 79 2.97 -3.01 -18.16
C PHE A 79 2.95 -3.29 -19.66
N SER A 80 3.31 -2.28 -20.43
CA SER A 80 3.53 -2.36 -21.86
C SER A 80 5.01 -2.20 -22.21
N LEU A 81 5.40 -2.64 -23.41
CA LEU A 81 6.75 -2.38 -23.94
C LEU A 81 7.08 -0.89 -23.98
N ARG A 82 6.07 -0.05 -24.23
CA ARG A 82 6.22 1.40 -24.24
C ARG A 82 6.59 1.93 -22.85
N GLU A 83 5.87 1.51 -21.82
CA GLU A 83 6.14 1.93 -20.44
C GLU A 83 7.52 1.46 -19.95
N LEU A 84 7.92 0.23 -20.29
CA LEU A 84 9.28 -0.26 -19.98
C LEU A 84 10.38 0.56 -20.68
N PHE A 85 10.13 0.97 -21.93
CA PHE A 85 11.05 1.83 -22.67
C PHE A 85 11.14 3.22 -22.04
N ASP A 86 9.99 3.85 -21.78
CA ASP A 86 9.90 5.19 -21.19
C ASP A 86 10.50 5.22 -19.76
N ALA A 87 10.39 4.12 -19.01
CA ALA A 87 11.04 3.93 -17.70
C ALA A 87 12.57 3.70 -17.77
N ARG A 88 13.16 3.72 -18.98
CA ARG A 88 14.61 3.55 -19.23
C ARG A 88 15.18 2.20 -18.78
N VAL A 89 14.36 1.14 -18.71
CA VAL A 89 14.80 -0.23 -18.35
C VAL A 89 15.78 -0.79 -19.39
N HIS A 90 15.74 -0.28 -20.62
CA HIS A 90 16.60 -0.69 -21.72
C HIS A 90 18.07 -0.24 -21.59
N LEU A 91 18.44 0.54 -20.57
CA LEU A 91 19.81 1.00 -20.36
C LEU A 91 20.65 -0.06 -19.64
N GLY A 92 21.68 -0.57 -20.31
CA GLY A 92 22.65 -1.51 -19.74
C GLY A 92 23.89 -0.83 -19.14
N HIS A 93 24.72 -1.65 -18.48
CA HIS A 93 26.03 -1.24 -17.99
C HIS A 93 27.07 -1.14 -19.12
N LYS A 94 28.23 -0.53 -18.83
CA LYS A 94 29.35 -0.41 -19.78
C LYS A 94 29.88 -1.77 -20.23
N LYS A 95 30.41 -1.82 -21.46
CA LYS A 95 31.12 -2.97 -22.02
C LYS A 95 32.32 -3.30 -21.10
N GLY A 96 32.35 -4.53 -20.56
CA GLY A 96 33.35 -5.00 -19.60
C GLY A 96 32.78 -5.29 -18.20
N CYS A 97 31.69 -4.64 -17.81
CA CYS A 97 30.97 -4.94 -16.57
C CYS A 97 29.83 -5.96 -16.78
N ARG A 98 29.65 -6.44 -18.01
CA ARG A 98 28.60 -7.41 -18.34
C ARG A 98 28.95 -8.77 -17.77
N HIS A 99 27.96 -9.42 -17.18
CA HIS A 99 28.06 -10.83 -16.84
C HIS A 99 28.06 -11.69 -18.11
N ARG A 100 28.71 -12.86 -18.10
CA ARG A 100 28.90 -13.71 -19.30
C ARG A 100 27.59 -14.18 -19.94
N TYR A 101 26.54 -14.34 -19.14
CA TYR A 101 25.22 -14.79 -19.59
C TYR A 101 24.22 -13.64 -19.84
N VAL A 102 24.70 -12.39 -19.93
CA VAL A 102 23.87 -11.18 -20.15
C VAL A 102 24.43 -10.32 -21.29
#